data_AF-C2FZ38-F1
#
_entry.id   AF-C2FZ38-F1
#
_cell.length_a   1.000
_cell.length_b   1.000
_cell.length_c   1.000
_cell.angle_alpha   90.00
_cell.angle_beta   90.00
_cell.angle_gamma   90.00
#
_symmetry.space_group_name_H-M   'P 1'
#
loop_
_entity.id
_entity.type
_entity.pdbx_description
1 polymer ?
#
loop_
_entity_poly.entity_id
_entity_poly.type
_entity_poly.pdbx_seq_one_letter_code
_entity_poly.pdbx_strand_id
1 'polypeptide(L)' 'MNNYVAPAYTPPAPEPKAPVEEDDEITQKLKKLKSLFDKQLITQAEYENKKNELLSQL' A
#
# COMPACT_ATOMS: atom_id res chain seq x y z
N MET A 1 -21.32 -4.34 -51.48
CA MET A 1 -21.28 -4.70 -50.04
C MET A 1 -20.24 -3.83 -49.36
N ASN A 2 -20.64 -2.84 -48.56
CA ASN A 2 -19.70 -2.00 -47.81
C ASN A 2 -19.50 -2.59 -46.41
N ASN A 3 -18.33 -3.21 -46.17
CA ASN A 3 -17.94 -3.70 -44.85
C ASN A 3 -17.42 -2.54 -44.00
N TYR A 4 -18.28 -2.02 -43.12
CA TYR A 4 -17.83 -1.17 -42.02
C TYR A 4 -17.25 -2.05 -40.92
N VAL A 5 -15.93 -1.98 -40.73
CA VAL A 5 -15.25 -2.57 -39.56
C VAL A 5 -15.19 -1.48 -38.51
N ALA A 6 -15.96 -1.62 -37.42
CA ALA A 6 -15.88 -0.70 -36.29
C ALA A 6 -14.46 -0.77 -35.67
N PRO A 7 -13.85 0.36 -35.29
CA PRO A 7 -12.61 0.33 -34.52
C PRO A 7 -12.93 -0.27 -33.15
N ALA A 8 -12.40 -1.46 -32.88
CA ALA A 8 -12.50 -2.10 -31.58
C ALA A 8 -11.83 -1.18 -30.54
N TYR A 9 -12.63 -0.65 -29.62
CA TYR A 9 -12.13 0.05 -28.44
C TYR A 9 -11.49 -1.01 -27.54
N THR A 10 -10.17 -1.16 -27.62
CA THR A 10 -9.44 -1.99 -26.66
C THR A 10 -9.43 -1.24 -25.33
N PRO A 11 -10.02 -1.78 -24.24
CA PRO A 11 -9.85 -1.18 -22.92
C PRO A 11 -8.34 -1.16 -22.59
N PRO A 12 -7.87 -0.15 -21.83
CA PRO A 12 -6.48 -0.11 -21.42
C PRO A 12 -6.16 -1.39 -20.64
N ALA A 13 -5.10 -2.08 -21.05
CA ALA A 13 -4.58 -3.24 -20.35
C ALA A 13 -4.42 -2.92 -18.85
N PRO A 14 -4.80 -3.83 -17.94
CA PRO A 14 -4.51 -3.64 -16.53
C PRO A 14 -3.00 -3.54 -16.40
N GLU A 15 -2.52 -2.37 -15.98
CA GLU A 15 -1.13 -2.19 -15.55
C GLU A 15 -0.82 -3.31 -14.55
N PRO A 16 0.34 -3.98 -14.64
CA PRO A 16 0.75 -4.91 -13.61
C PRO A 16 0.93 -4.09 -12.35
N LYS A 17 -0.10 -4.08 -11.49
CA LYS A 17 0.06 -3.70 -10.10
C LYS A 17 1.21 -4.54 -9.59
N ALA A 18 2.31 -3.86 -9.28
CA ALA A 18 3.49 -4.43 -8.66
C ALA A 18 3.07 -5.31 -7.45
N PRO A 19 3.90 -6.24 -6.99
CA PRO A 19 3.60 -6.97 -5.77
C PRO A 19 3.66 -5.98 -4.61
N VAL A 20 2.52 -5.41 -4.22
CA VAL A 20 2.39 -4.42 -3.13
C VAL A 20 1.64 -4.97 -1.92
N GLU A 21 1.36 -6.28 -1.88
CA GLU A 21 0.52 -6.85 -0.82
C GLU A 21 1.21 -6.78 0.55
N GLU A 22 2.53 -6.97 0.63
CA GLU A 22 3.28 -6.93 1.90
C GLU A 22 3.57 -5.47 2.36
N ASP A 23 3.88 -4.58 1.42
CA ASP A 23 4.12 -3.15 1.69
C ASP A 23 2.87 -2.43 2.24
N ASP A 24 1.68 -2.81 1.77
CA ASP A 24 0.41 -2.24 2.26
C ASP A 24 0.14 -2.61 3.72
N GLU A 25 0.43 -3.85 4.13
CA GLU A 25 0.24 -4.28 5.52
C GLU A 25 1.20 -3.56 6.48
N ILE A 26 2.48 -3.45 6.11
CA ILE A 26 3.49 -2.74 6.92
C ILE A 26 3.14 -1.25 6.98
N THR A 27 2.73 -0.64 5.86
CA THR A 27 2.29 0.75 5.80
C THR A 27 1.08 1.00 6.72
N GLN A 28 0.10 0.10 6.75
CA GLN A 28 -1.06 0.20 7.64
C GLN A 28 -0.65 0.08 9.12
N LYS A 29 0.22 -0.88 9.46
CA LYS A 29 0.75 -1.05 10.83
C LYS A 29 1.52 0.20 11.29
N LEU A 30 2.35 0.79 10.44
CA LEU A 30 3.07 2.03 10.72
C LEU A 30 2.12 3.23 10.94
N LYS A 31 1.08 3.37 10.12
CA LYS A 31 0.04 4.41 10.30
C LYS A 31 -0.68 4.26 11.66
N LYS A 32 -1.02 3.03 12.04
CA LYS A 32 -1.65 2.75 13.33
C LYS A 32 -0.69 3.04 14.49
N LEU A 33 0.56 2.65 14.37
CA LEU A 33 1.60 2.91 15.36
C LEU A 33 1.81 4.41 15.59
N LYS A 34 1.88 5.20 14.51
CA LYS A 34 1.94 6.67 14.60
C LYS A 34 0.70 7.24 15.28
N SER A 35 -0.49 6.75 14.94
CA SER A 35 -1.74 7.20 15.56
C SER A 35 -1.78 6.93 17.08
N LEU A 36 -1.18 5.83 17.55
CA LEU A 36 -1.06 5.54 18.98
C LEU A 36 -0.10 6.52 19.67
N PHE A 37 1.01 6.84 19.03
CA PHE A 37 1.98 7.82 19.54
C PHE A 37 1.40 9.23 19.58
N ASP A 38 0.73 9.67 18.51
CA ASP A 38 0.06 10.99 18.43
C ASP A 38 -1.02 11.14 19.53
N LYS A 39 -1.68 10.04 19.90
CA LYS A 39 -2.65 9.97 21.00
C LYS A 39 -1.99 9.81 22.38
N GLN A 40 -0.66 9.81 22.45
CA GLN A 40 0.14 9.56 23.66
C GLN A 40 -0.22 8.24 24.38
N LEU A 41 -0.70 7.24 23.62
CA LEU A 41 -1.02 5.91 24.15
C LEU A 41 0.21 5.00 24.28
N ILE A 42 1.30 5.40 23.63
CA ILE A 42 2.62 4.76 23.70
C ILE A 42 3.68 5.84 23.87
N THR A 43 4.82 5.46 24.42
CA THR A 43 5.99 6.34 24.54
C THR A 43 6.79 6.42 23.24
N GLN A 44 7.67 7.42 23.14
CA GLN A 44 8.57 7.57 21.99
C GLN A 44 9.47 6.33 21.81
N ALA A 45 9.98 5.76 22.91
CA ALA A 45 10.80 4.56 22.88
C ALA A 45 10.04 3.35 22.31
N GLU A 46 8.78 3.18 22.71
CA GLU A 46 7.93 2.11 22.18
C GLU A 46 7.58 2.31 20.70
N TYR A 47 7.33 3.56 20.29
CA TYR A 47 7.10 3.90 18.89
C TYR A 47 8.31 3.53 18.02
N GLU A 48 9.52 3.94 18.41
CA GLU A 48 10.73 3.65 17.65
C GLU A 48 11.05 2.15 17.62
N ASN A 49 10.91 1.43 18.74
CA ASN A 49 11.11 -0.02 18.78
C ASN A 49 10.16 -0.75 17.82
N LYS A 50 8.84 -0.47 17.91
CA LYS A 50 7.85 -1.10 17.05
C LYS A 50 8.01 -0.72 15.58
N LYS A 51 8.41 0.52 15.29
CA LYS A 51 8.69 0.98 13.92
C LYS A 51 9.87 0.19 13.33
N ASN A 52 10.94 0.00 14.10
CA ASN A 52 12.09 -0.79 13.67
C ASN A 52 11.72 -2.27 13.47
N GLU A 53 10.93 -2.87 14.35
CA GLU A 53 10.42 -4.24 14.16
C GLU A 53 9.57 -4.39 12.90
N LEU A 54 8.73 -3.40 12.58
CA LEU A 54 7.90 -3.40 11.37
C LEU A 54 8.73 -3.20 10.10
N LEU A 55 9.75 -2.34 10.14
CA LEU A 55 10.64 -2.11 9.01
C LEU A 55 11.64 -3.26 8.80
N SER A 56 11.96 -4.01 9.87
CA SER A 56 12.81 -5.21 9.78
C SER A 56 12.11 -6.41 9.13
N GLN A 57 10.80 -6.30 8.85
CA GLN A 57 10.01 -7.33 8.16
C GLN A 57 9.96 -7.10 6.63
N LEU A 58 10.51 -5.97 6.14
CA LEU A 58 10.83 -5.75 4.72
C LEU A 58 12.14 -6.47 4.36
#